data_AF-E5YK25-F1
#
_entry.id   AF-E5YK25-F1
#
_cell.length_a   1.000
_cell.length_b   1.000
_cell.length_c   1.000
_cell.angle_alpha   90.00
_cell.angle_beta   90.00
_cell.angle_gamma   90.00
#
_symmetry.space_group_name_H-M   'P 1'
#
loop_
_entity.id
_entity.type
_entity.pdbx_description
1 polymer ?
#
loop_
_entity_poly.entity_id
_entity_poly.type
_entity_poly.pdbx_seq_one_letter_code
_entity_poly.pdbx_strand_id
1 'polypeptide(L)' 'MSARSLCRNFFKNILEPLHLYRQKALIEATSAVINGASLTLTSIGRHLTGTASVKNKIKRVDRLLGNTHL' A
#
# COMPACT_ATOMS: atom_id res chain seq x y z
N MET A 1 13.36 -13.15 1.15
CA MET A 1 12.17 -12.76 1.93
C MET A 1 11.35 -11.78 1.11
N SER A 2 10.03 -11.97 0.99
CA SER A 2 9.18 -11.02 0.25
C SER A 2 8.93 -9.76 1.10
N ALA A 3 9.08 -8.57 0.52
CA ALA A 3 8.76 -7.29 1.20
C ALA A 3 7.36 -7.31 1.86
N ARG A 4 6.41 -8.00 1.22
CA ARG A 4 5.02 -8.15 1.68
C ARG A 4 4.91 -8.93 2.99
N SER A 5 5.69 -10.01 3.15
CA SER A 5 5.72 -10.81 4.39
C SER A 5 6.37 -10.05 5.55
N LEU A 6 7.40 -9.24 5.26
CA LEU A 6 8.05 -8.39 6.25
C LEU A 6 7.09 -7.32 6.77
N CYS A 7 6.44 -6.58 5.86
CA CYS A 7 5.44 -5.57 6.21
C CYS A 7 4.29 -6.17 7.03
N ARG A 8 3.79 -7.34 6.63
CA ARG A 8 2.69 -7.99 7.36
C ARG A 8 3.05 -8.36 8.79
N ASN A 9 4.28 -8.83 9.04
CA ASN A 9 4.73 -9.18 10.38
C ASN A 9 4.97 -7.93 11.25
N PHE A 10 5.60 -6.90 10.69
CA PHE A 10 5.87 -5.65 11.40
C PHE A 10 4.59 -4.91 11.79
N PHE A 11 3.66 -4.77 10.84
CA PHE A 11 2.45 -4.01 11.06
C PHE A 11 1.32 -4.83 11.69
N LYS A 12 1.51 -6.12 12.01
CA LYS A 12 0.45 -7.03 12.44
C LYS A 12 -0.39 -6.47 13.60
N ASN A 13 0.27 -6.00 14.65
CA ASN A 13 -0.38 -5.50 15.87
C ASN A 13 -1.04 -4.13 15.67
N ILE A 14 -0.50 -3.31 14.77
CA ILE A 14 -1.02 -1.96 14.47
C ILE A 14 -2.21 -2.04 13.52
N LEU A 15 -2.18 -3.01 12.60
CA LEU A 15 -3.20 -3.20 11.57
C LEU A 15 -4.40 -4.00 12.05
N GLU A 16 -4.31 -4.73 13.15
CA GLU A 16 -5.38 -5.60 13.67
C GLU A 16 -6.75 -4.92 13.83
N PRO A 17 -6.87 -3.68 14.35
CA PRO A 17 -8.15 -2.98 14.44
C PRO A 17 -8.61 -2.35 13.12
N LEU A 18 -7.76 -2.29 12.09
CA LEU A 18 -8.08 -1.62 10.84
C LEU A 18 -8.85 -2.52 9.88
N HIS A 19 -9.74 -1.92 9.10
CA HIS A 19 -10.47 -2.64 8.06
C HIS A 19 -9.51 -3.31 7.07
N LEU A 20 -9.78 -4.56 6.68
CA LEU A 20 -8.91 -5.39 5.83
C LEU A 20 -8.46 -4.69 4.54
N TYR A 21 -9.33 -3.87 3.94
CA TYR A 21 -8.99 -3.09 2.74
C TYR A 21 -7.87 -2.07 3.01
N ARG A 22 -7.91 -1.39 4.16
CA ARG A 22 -6.90 -0.40 4.60
C ARG A 22 -5.58 -1.09 4.88
N GLN A 23 -5.61 -2.20 5.63
CA GLN A 23 -4.41 -3.02 5.88
C GLN A 23 -3.73 -3.43 4.57
N LYS A 24 -4.51 -3.96 3.61
CA LYS A 24 -3.99 -4.35 2.30
C LYS A 24 -3.42 -3.16 1.54
N ALA A 25 -4.09 -2.02 1.54
CA ALA A 25 -3.59 -0.83 0.85
C ALA A 25 -2.25 -0.35 1.44
N LEU A 26 -2.11 -0.36 2.77
CA LEU A 26 -0.86 0.00 3.44
C LEU A 26 0.27 -0.97 3.10
N ILE A 27 0.02 -2.28 3.26
CA ILE A 27 1.03 -3.31 2.94
C ILE A 27 1.48 -3.21 1.47
N GLU A 28 0.56 -2.97 0.54
CA GLU A 28 0.92 -2.81 -0.87
C GLU A 28 1.76 -1.56 -1.13
N ALA A 29 1.38 -0.43 -0.54
CA ALA A 29 2.12 0.81 -0.71
C ALA A 29 3.54 0.70 -0.14
N THR A 30 3.69 0.15 1.06
CA THR A 30 5.02 -0.06 1.68
C THR A 30 5.84 -1.08 0.89
N SER A 31 5.22 -2.17 0.43
CA SER A 31 5.92 -3.16 -0.41
C SER A 31 6.39 -2.55 -1.73
N ALA A 32 5.60 -1.66 -2.35
CA ALA A 32 6.02 -0.94 -3.55
C ALA A 32 7.26 -0.08 -3.31
N VAL A 33 7.32 0.65 -2.19
CA VAL A 33 8.47 1.48 -1.82
C VAL A 33 9.72 0.63 -1.57
N ILE A 34 9.58 -0.47 -0.81
CA ILE A 34 10.70 -1.40 -0.56
C ILE A 34 11.25 -1.98 -1.86
N ASN A 35 10.38 -2.25 -2.84
CA ASN A 35 10.76 -2.78 -4.14
C ASN A 35 11.28 -1.72 -5.12
N GLY A 36 11.53 -0.48 -4.68
CA GLY A 36 12.15 0.56 -5.49
C GLY A 36 11.22 1.67 -5.98
N ALA A 37 9.95 1.70 -5.57
CA ALA A 37 9.09 2.85 -5.85
C ALA A 37 9.59 4.07 -5.07
N SER A 38 9.65 5.22 -5.75
CA SER A 38 9.86 6.51 -5.09
C SER A 38 8.69 6.81 -4.14
N LEU A 39 8.96 7.55 -3.07
CA LEU A 39 7.96 8.03 -2.10
C LEU A 39 7.07 9.15 -2.69
N THR A 40 6.44 8.88 -3.83
CA THR A 40 5.49 9.78 -4.48
C THR A 40 4.21 9.02 -4.82
N LEU A 41 3.07 9.70 -4.72
CA LEU A 41 1.74 9.14 -5.00
C LEU A 41 1.69 8.37 -6.33
N THR A 42 2.23 8.98 -7.38
CA THR A 42 2.22 8.41 -8.73
C THR A 42 3.17 7.23 -8.87
N SER A 43 4.35 7.27 -8.26
CA SER A 43 5.35 6.19 -8.36
C SER A 43 4.86 4.94 -7.63
N ILE A 44 4.32 5.09 -6.42
CA ILE A 44 3.69 4.00 -5.67
C ILE A 44 2.50 3.43 -6.46
N GLY A 45 1.64 4.32 -6.99
CA GLY A 45 0.51 3.99 -7.86
C GLY A 45 0.88 3.09 -9.05
N ARG A 46 2.01 3.39 -9.71
CA ARG A 46 2.51 2.64 -10.88
C ARG A 46 3.13 1.29 -10.51
N HIS A 47 3.79 1.20 -9.35
CA HIS A 47 4.41 -0.02 -8.86
C HIS A 47 3.44 -1.04 -8.26
N LEU A 48 2.17 -0.65 -8.05
CA LEU A 48 1.12 -1.59 -7.64
C LEU A 48 0.85 -2.63 -8.73
N THR A 49 0.90 -3.90 -8.35
CA THR A 49 0.56 -5.04 -9.21
C THR A 49 -0.96 -5.20 -9.34
N GLY A 50 -1.43 -5.76 -10.48
CA GLY A 50 -2.84 -6.09 -10.71
C GLY A 50 -3.39 -5.53 -12.03
N THR A 51 -4.57 -6.03 -12.41
CA THR A 51 -5.25 -5.77 -13.69
C THR A 51 -5.92 -4.39 -13.77
N ALA A 52 -6.06 -3.67 -12.65
CA ALA A 52 -6.64 -2.34 -12.62
C ALA A 52 -5.81 -1.35 -13.46
N SER A 53 -6.47 -0.39 -14.09
CA SER A 53 -5.78 0.69 -14.82
C SER A 53 -4.87 1.49 -13.88
N VAL A 54 -3.76 2.02 -14.42
CA VAL A 54 -2.79 2.85 -13.65
C VAL A 54 -3.50 4.00 -12.93
N LYS A 55 -4.46 4.65 -13.59
CA LYS A 55 -5.32 5.69 -13.00
C LYS A 55 -6.02 5.21 -11.72
N ASN A 56 -6.57 4.00 -11.71
CA ASN A 56 -7.27 3.46 -10.55
C ASN A 56 -6.31 3.05 -9.43
N LYS A 57 -5.09 2.59 -9.76
CA LYS A 57 -4.06 2.30 -8.76
C LYS A 57 -3.56 3.57 -8.08
N ILE A 58 -3.32 4.64 -8.84
CA ILE A 58 -2.97 5.96 -8.29
C ILE A 58 -4.08 6.47 -7.36
N LYS A 59 -5.34 6.43 -7.79
CA LYS A 59 -6.49 6.79 -6.93
C LYS A 59 -6.58 5.96 -5.66
N ARG A 60 -6.14 4.70 -5.68
CA ARG A 60 -6.11 3.85 -4.48
C ARG A 60 -5.07 4.33 -3.48
N VAL A 61 -3.88 4.71 -3.94
CA VAL A 61 -2.83 5.30 -3.08
C VAL A 61 -3.27 6.67 -2.58
N ASP A 62 -3.91 7.48 -3.42
CA ASP A 62 -4.44 8.79 -3.04
C ASP A 62 -5.45 8.68 -1.90
N ARG A 63 -6.42 7.76 -2.03
CA ARG A 63 -7.38 7.45 -0.97
C ARG A 63 -6.74 6.87 0.29
N LEU A 64 -5.61 6.16 0.17
CA LEU A 64 -4.86 5.69 1.32
C LEU A 64 -4.22 6.88 2.06
N LEU A 65 -3.56 7.79 1.34
CA LEU A 65 -2.92 8.96 1.94
C LEU A 65 -3.93 9.96 2.52
N GLY A 66 -5.09 10.11 1.88
CA GLY A 66 -6.19 10.94 2.37
C GLY A 66 -7.05 10.28 3.45
N ASN A 67 -6.73 9.06 3.89
CA ASN A 67 -7.50 8.39 4.92
C ASN A 67 -7.09 8.87 6.32
N THR A 68 -7.95 9.69 6.93
CA THR A 68 -7.78 10.22 8.30
C THR A 68 -8.00 9.20 9.40
N HIS A 69 -8.57 8.03 9.06
CA HIS A 69 -8.84 6.93 9.99
C HIS A 69 -7.89 5.75 9.76
N LEU A 70 -6.67 6.06 9.32
CA LEU A 70 -5.57 5.10 9.27
C LEU A 70 -5.08 4.77 10.68
#